data_AF-A0A016SLF4-F1
#
_entry.id   AF-A0A016SLF4-F1
#
_cell.length_a   1.000
_cell.length_b   1.000
_cell.length_c   1.000
_cell.angle_alpha   90.00
_cell.angle_beta   90.00
_cell.angle_gamma   90.00
#
_symmetry.space_group_name_H-M   'P 1'
#
loop_
_entity.id
_entity.type
_entity.pdbx_description
1 polymer ?
#
loop_
_entity_poly.entity_id
_entity_poly.type
_entity_poly.pdbx_seq_one_letter_code
_entity_poly.pdbx_strand_id
1 'polypeptide(L)'
;MLSNINNYLRQVKSTHDDDAVDRLNYVTTIYILLGFALTLFAKNYVGEPMQCWVPNQWTGMWEAFAESYCFVENTYFVPMNQSNLPAAHTREGREMIYYQWVPFILSLMAFCFYIPRGIWKIFSPYSGLALADLMTAARKSAKTGDEDKLIPCIATTLRKAPTSTVLKYGSSLFNLYIVMKVLIFANLLLQFFFLNHFLGTEYTFWGAGILLDMIRGRQWQHSGHFPRARF
;
A
#
# COMPACT_ATOMS: atom_id res chain seq x y z
N MET A 1 17.80 11.28 17.17
CA MET A 1 16.78 10.48 16.46
C MET A 1 16.33 11.11 15.14
N LEU A 2 15.97 12.41 15.11
CA LEU A 2 15.51 13.08 13.88
C LEU A 2 16.53 13.15 12.73
N SER A 3 17.83 13.28 13.03
CA SER A 3 18.89 13.27 12.01
C SER A 3 19.00 11.92 11.27
N ASN A 4 18.84 10.82 12.00
CA ASN A 4 18.85 9.48 11.43
C ASN A 4 17.62 9.26 10.54
N ILE A 5 16.44 9.73 10.96
CA ILE A 5 15.23 9.70 10.14
C ILE A 5 15.43 10.50 8.85
N ASN A 6 16.06 11.67 8.91
CA ASN A 6 16.34 12.48 7.71
C ASN A 6 17.31 11.78 6.74
N ASN A 7 18.26 10.99 7.25
CA ASN A 7 19.15 10.18 6.43
C ASN A 7 18.43 8.99 5.78
N TYR A 8 17.53 8.32 6.49
CA TYR A 8 16.66 7.28 5.92
C TYR A 8 15.69 7.85 4.88
N LEU A 9 15.06 9.00 5.17
CA LEU A 9 14.19 9.70 4.22
C LEU A 9 14.96 10.17 2.97
N ARG A 10 16.25 10.53 3.11
CA ARG A 10 17.12 10.80 1.96
C ARG A 10 17.41 9.57 1.11
N GLN A 11 17.50 8.37 1.69
CA GLN A 11 17.61 7.11 0.93
C GLN A 11 16.31 6.75 0.21
N VAL A 12 15.15 7.10 0.79
CA VAL A 12 13.84 6.93 0.16
C VAL A 12 13.58 8.01 -0.92
N LYS A 13 14.27 9.15 -0.85
CA LYS A 13 14.13 10.25 -1.80
C LYS A 13 14.50 9.80 -3.21
N SER A 14 13.60 10.08 -4.16
CA SER A 14 13.73 9.71 -5.58
C SER A 14 15.13 10.02 -6.07
N THR A 15 15.78 8.97 -6.55
CA THR A 15 17.05 9.10 -7.23
C THR A 15 16.72 9.45 -8.68
N HIS A 16 17.61 10.14 -9.39
CA HIS A 16 17.29 10.68 -10.72
C HIS A 16 17.10 9.59 -11.79
N ASP A 17 17.21 8.31 -11.40
CA ASP A 17 17.01 7.10 -12.19
C ASP A 17 15.55 6.62 -12.32
N ASP A 18 14.60 7.36 -11.74
CA ASP A 18 13.22 6.89 -11.56
C ASP A 18 12.20 7.57 -12.49
N ASP A 19 11.26 6.78 -13.03
CA ASP A 19 10.11 7.28 -13.77
C ASP A 19 9.03 7.86 -12.85
N ALA A 20 8.10 8.62 -13.43
CA ALA A 20 6.94 9.14 -12.70
C ALA A 20 6.05 8.01 -12.14
N VAL A 21 5.86 6.93 -12.91
CA VAL A 21 5.06 5.77 -12.51
C VAL A 21 5.70 5.03 -11.32
N ASP A 22 7.03 4.93 -11.30
CA ASP A 22 7.72 4.29 -10.17
C ASP A 22 7.54 5.12 -8.91
N ARG A 23 7.76 6.44 -9.00
CA ARG A 23 7.54 7.36 -7.87
C ARG A 23 6.12 7.26 -7.31
N LEU A 24 5.11 7.16 -8.18
CA LEU A 24 3.73 6.99 -7.75
C LEU A 24 3.53 5.70 -6.92
N ASN A 25 4.15 4.60 -7.34
CA ASN A 25 4.04 3.31 -6.65
C ASN A 25 4.82 3.28 -5.32
N TYR A 26 6.15 3.45 -5.34
CA TYR A 26 6.95 3.22 -4.13
C TYR A 26 7.06 4.43 -3.20
N VAL A 27 6.66 5.64 -3.63
CA VAL A 27 6.68 6.84 -2.78
C VAL A 27 5.25 7.22 -2.39
N THR A 28 4.44 7.62 -3.36
CA THR A 28 3.11 8.18 -3.09
C THR A 28 2.18 7.15 -2.46
N THR A 29 2.09 5.95 -3.04
CA THR A 29 1.19 4.90 -2.53
C THR A 29 1.58 4.47 -1.13
N ILE A 30 2.88 4.30 -0.84
CA ILE A 30 3.36 3.95 0.50
C ILE A 30 2.98 5.02 1.53
N TYR A 31 3.19 6.31 1.24
CA TYR A 31 2.81 7.38 2.17
C TYR A 31 1.30 7.42 2.42
N ILE A 32 0.49 7.22 1.40
CA ILE A 32 -0.97 7.17 1.54
C ILE A 32 -1.39 5.98 2.41
N LEU A 33 -0.87 4.78 2.13
CA LEU A 33 -1.19 3.57 2.88
C LEU A 33 -0.76 3.68 4.35
N LEU A 34 0.45 4.17 4.61
CA LEU A 34 0.93 4.37 5.98
C LEU A 34 0.15 5.46 6.71
N GLY A 35 -0.25 6.53 6.01
CA GLY A 35 -1.11 7.57 6.56
C GLY A 35 -2.45 7.00 7.05
N PHE A 36 -3.13 6.23 6.20
CA PHE A 36 -4.39 5.57 6.59
C PHE A 36 -4.20 4.50 7.66
N ALA A 37 -3.14 3.69 7.57
CA ALA A 37 -2.82 2.70 8.59
C ALA A 37 -2.64 3.37 9.96
N LEU A 38 -1.89 4.49 10.02
CA LEU A 38 -1.68 5.25 11.24
C LEU A 38 -3.00 5.83 11.80
N THR A 39 -3.84 6.40 10.94
CA THR A 39 -5.16 6.91 11.38
C THR A 39 -6.04 5.80 11.96
N LEU A 40 -6.04 4.62 11.33
CA LEU A 40 -6.80 3.47 11.81
C LEU A 40 -6.22 2.88 13.11
N PHE A 41 -4.91 2.80 13.24
CA PHE A 41 -4.27 2.42 14.51
C PHE A 41 -4.65 3.38 15.63
N ALA A 42 -4.63 4.69 15.37
CA ALA A 42 -5.05 5.68 16.36
C ALA A 42 -6.52 5.48 16.76
N LYS A 43 -7.41 5.22 15.80
CA LYS A 43 -8.84 5.00 16.09
C LYS A 43 -9.10 3.69 16.85
N ASN A 44 -8.40 2.61 16.48
CA ASN A 44 -8.66 1.27 17.03
C ASN A 44 -8.03 1.04 18.42
N TYR A 45 -6.88 1.67 18.71
CA TYR A 45 -6.13 1.41 19.95
C TYR A 45 -6.17 2.57 20.95
N VAL A 46 -6.30 3.80 20.48
CA VAL A 46 -6.33 4.99 21.37
C VAL A 46 -7.74 5.53 21.51
N GLY A 47 -8.54 5.47 20.44
CA GLY A 47 -9.95 5.83 20.47
C GLY A 47 -10.88 4.67 20.79
N GLU A 48 -12.17 4.96 20.77
CA GLU A 48 -13.24 3.96 20.87
C GLU A 48 -13.50 3.34 19.48
N PRO A 49 -13.18 2.05 19.24
CA PRO A 49 -13.33 1.44 17.92
C PRO A 49 -14.80 1.26 17.51
N MET A 50 -15.69 1.02 18.48
CA MET A 50 -17.13 0.90 18.29
C MET A 50 -17.89 1.29 19.56
N GLN A 51 -19.19 1.56 19.42
CA GLN A 51 -20.10 1.80 20.53
C GLN A 51 -21.23 0.77 20.50
N CYS A 52 -21.56 0.23 21.66
CA CYS A 52 -22.57 -0.81 21.80
C CYS A 52 -23.87 -0.26 22.41
N TRP A 53 -25.01 -0.69 21.87
CA TRP A 53 -26.30 -0.39 22.49
C TRP A 53 -26.53 -1.33 23.68
N VAL A 54 -26.11 -0.90 24.88
CA VAL A 54 -26.22 -1.69 26.11
C VAL A 54 -27.44 -1.30 26.97
N PRO A 55 -27.95 -2.19 27.85
CA PRO A 55 -29.04 -1.85 28.77
C PRO A 55 -28.68 -0.69 29.70
N ASN A 56 -29.66 0.16 30.01
CA ASN A 56 -29.49 1.33 30.87
C ASN A 56 -29.14 1.02 32.35
N GLN A 57 -29.24 -0.25 32.76
CA GLN A 57 -28.89 -0.69 34.12
C GLN A 57 -27.38 -0.88 34.30
N TRP A 58 -26.62 -0.94 33.20
CA TRP A 58 -25.18 -1.18 33.23
C TRP A 58 -24.43 0.07 33.66
N THR A 59 -23.38 -0.12 34.46
CA THR A 59 -22.45 0.98 34.77
C THR A 59 -21.50 1.18 33.60
N GLY A 60 -20.87 2.36 33.50
CA GLY A 60 -19.96 2.66 32.38
C GLY A 60 -18.77 1.68 32.24
N MET A 61 -18.39 0.97 33.31
CA MET A 61 -17.37 -0.09 33.22
C MET A 61 -17.87 -1.32 32.46
N TRP A 62 -19.13 -1.71 32.64
CA TRP A 62 -19.73 -2.82 31.89
C TRP A 62 -19.95 -2.46 30.43
N GLU A 63 -20.26 -1.20 30.13
CA GLU A 63 -20.33 -0.67 28.77
C GLU A 63 -18.99 -0.77 28.05
N ALA A 64 -17.91 -0.24 28.65
CA ALA A 64 -16.56 -0.33 28.08
C ALA A 64 -16.07 -1.79 27.91
N PHE A 65 -16.44 -2.67 28.85
CA PHE A 65 -16.17 -4.11 28.72
C PHE A 65 -16.90 -4.72 27.53
N ALA A 66 -18.19 -4.42 27.36
CA ALA A 66 -18.99 -4.94 26.26
C ALA A 66 -18.51 -4.42 24.90
N GLU A 67 -18.13 -3.15 24.80
CA GLU A 67 -17.54 -2.59 23.58
C GLU A 67 -16.22 -3.29 23.20
N SER A 68 -15.36 -3.55 24.19
CA SER A 68 -14.11 -4.28 23.97
C SER A 68 -14.38 -5.73 23.57
N TYR A 69 -15.35 -6.37 24.22
CA TYR A 69 -15.75 -7.74 23.93
C TYR A 69 -16.32 -7.86 22.51
N CYS A 70 -17.25 -6.98 22.12
CA CYS A 70 -17.82 -6.94 20.76
C CYS A 70 -16.83 -6.50 19.68
N PHE A 71 -15.72 -5.85 20.05
CA PHE A 71 -14.64 -5.55 19.10
C PHE A 71 -13.73 -6.74 18.87
N VAL A 72 -13.39 -7.49 19.91
CA VAL A 72 -12.51 -8.66 19.83
C VAL A 72 -13.26 -9.87 19.28
N GLU A 73 -14.47 -10.11 19.78
CA GLU A 73 -15.41 -11.07 19.23
C GLU A 73 -15.96 -10.51 17.92
N ASN A 74 -15.96 -11.31 16.84
CA ASN A 74 -16.43 -10.81 15.57
C ASN A 74 -17.93 -10.48 15.62
N THR A 75 -18.34 -9.51 14.82
CA THR A 75 -19.76 -9.13 14.68
C THR A 75 -20.27 -9.52 13.31
N TYR A 76 -21.59 -9.69 13.18
CA TYR A 76 -22.22 -10.07 11.92
C TYR A 76 -23.33 -9.09 11.54
N PHE A 77 -23.72 -9.13 10.27
CA PHE A 77 -24.75 -8.26 9.72
C PHE A 77 -26.03 -9.05 9.48
N VAL A 78 -27.14 -8.48 9.94
CA VAL A 78 -28.48 -8.97 9.65
C VAL A 78 -29.25 -7.88 8.92
N PRO A 79 -29.82 -8.14 7.74
CA PRO A 79 -30.70 -7.20 7.08
C PRO A 79 -31.89 -6.85 7.97
N MET A 80 -32.20 -5.57 8.10
CA MET A 80 -33.26 -5.06 8.99
C MET A 80 -34.67 -5.58 8.64
N ASN A 81 -34.86 -6.15 7.46
CA ASN A 81 -36.14 -6.73 7.02
C ASN A 81 -36.39 -8.14 7.60
N GLN A 82 -35.38 -8.78 8.20
CA GLN A 82 -35.53 -10.09 8.82
C GLN A 82 -35.83 -9.93 10.32
N SER A 83 -36.99 -10.41 10.75
CA SER A 83 -37.45 -10.35 12.15
C SER A 83 -36.83 -11.42 13.06
N ASN A 84 -36.27 -12.49 12.48
CA ASN A 84 -35.65 -13.59 13.23
C ASN A 84 -34.13 -13.54 13.07
N LEU A 85 -33.39 -13.62 14.17
CA LEU A 85 -31.95 -13.80 14.11
C LEU A 85 -31.63 -15.19 13.51
N PRO A 86 -30.65 -15.28 12.60
CA PRO A 86 -30.26 -16.56 12.01
C PRO A 86 -29.75 -17.54 13.06
N ALA A 87 -29.81 -18.84 12.78
CA ALA A 87 -29.27 -19.88 13.67
C ALA A 87 -27.75 -19.73 13.83
N ALA A 88 -27.18 -20.18 14.96
CA ALA A 88 -25.77 -19.97 15.32
C ALA A 88 -24.79 -20.38 14.20
N HIS A 89 -24.98 -21.56 13.60
CA HIS A 89 -24.15 -22.06 12.50
C HIS A 89 -24.16 -21.17 11.24
N THR A 90 -25.22 -20.37 11.02
CA THR A 90 -25.30 -19.44 9.89
C THR A 90 -24.64 -18.08 10.21
N ARG A 91 -24.44 -17.77 11.50
CA ARG A 91 -23.81 -16.51 11.96
C ARG A 91 -22.31 -16.53 11.73
N GLU A 92 -21.66 -17.66 12.06
CA GLU A 92 -20.21 -17.84 11.94
C GLU A 92 -19.72 -17.58 10.51
N GLY A 93 -20.48 -18.01 9.50
CA GLY A 93 -20.17 -17.77 8.09
C GLY A 93 -20.38 -16.32 7.59
N ARG A 94 -20.90 -15.41 8.42
CA ARG A 94 -21.20 -14.01 8.10
C ARG A 94 -20.46 -13.01 8.99
N GLU A 95 -19.47 -13.48 9.74
CA GLU A 95 -18.66 -12.66 10.63
C GLU A 95 -17.76 -11.69 9.86
N MET A 96 -17.68 -10.45 10.36
CA MET A 96 -16.90 -9.37 9.77
C MET A 96 -15.60 -9.15 10.54
N ILE A 97 -14.55 -9.82 10.08
CA ILE A 97 -13.22 -9.81 10.72
C ILE A 97 -12.40 -8.57 10.29
N TYR A 98 -12.76 -7.91 9.19
CA TYR A 98 -11.85 -6.98 8.51
C TYR A 98 -11.46 -5.73 9.33
N TYR A 99 -12.31 -5.21 10.21
CA TYR A 99 -12.02 -3.99 10.98
C TYR A 99 -10.79 -4.08 11.89
N GLN A 100 -10.53 -5.28 12.43
CA GLN A 100 -9.37 -5.53 13.28
C GLN A 100 -8.08 -5.57 12.46
N TRP A 101 -8.14 -6.13 11.25
CA TRP A 101 -6.95 -6.48 10.46
C TRP A 101 -6.57 -5.45 9.39
N VAL A 102 -7.49 -4.57 8.98
CA VAL A 102 -7.21 -3.51 7.98
C VAL A 102 -5.93 -2.70 8.28
N PRO A 103 -5.67 -2.15 9.49
CA PRO A 103 -4.46 -1.36 9.73
C PRO A 103 -3.16 -2.16 9.55
N PHE A 104 -3.16 -3.43 9.93
CA PHE A 104 -2.03 -4.35 9.73
C PHE A 104 -1.84 -4.68 8.25
N ILE A 105 -2.94 -4.96 7.55
CA ILE A 105 -2.92 -5.26 6.13
C ILE A 105 -2.39 -4.07 5.33
N LEU A 106 -2.90 -2.85 5.56
CA LEU A 106 -2.40 -1.65 4.88
C LEU A 106 -0.90 -1.44 5.10
N SER A 107 -0.40 -1.76 6.30
CA SER A 107 1.04 -1.70 6.60
C SER A 107 1.84 -2.75 5.82
N LEU A 108 1.32 -3.98 5.71
CA LEU A 108 1.91 -5.04 4.90
C LEU A 108 1.89 -4.69 3.40
N MET A 109 0.78 -4.13 2.90
CA MET A 109 0.67 -3.66 1.51
C MET A 109 1.73 -2.60 1.22
N ALA A 110 1.88 -1.62 2.11
CA ALA A 110 2.89 -0.58 2.00
C ALA A 110 4.31 -1.18 1.93
N PHE A 111 4.61 -2.19 2.74
CA PHE A 111 5.88 -2.91 2.68
C PHE A 111 6.08 -3.61 1.32
N CYS A 112 5.06 -4.32 0.82
CA CYS A 112 5.15 -5.01 -0.47
C CYS A 112 5.38 -4.05 -1.64
N PHE A 113 4.80 -2.85 -1.62
CA PHE A 113 5.06 -1.80 -2.63
C PHE A 113 6.51 -1.30 -2.63
N TYR A 114 7.25 -1.48 -1.53
CA TYR A 114 8.66 -1.12 -1.47
C TYR A 114 9.59 -2.18 -2.07
N ILE A 115 9.18 -3.46 -2.08
CA ILE A 115 10.03 -4.60 -2.48
C ILE A 115 10.67 -4.41 -3.87
N PRO A 116 9.93 -4.03 -4.94
CA PRO A 116 10.54 -3.88 -6.26
C PRO A 116 11.64 -2.82 -6.30
N ARG A 117 11.46 -1.72 -5.53
CA ARG A 117 12.47 -0.67 -5.41
C ARG A 117 13.67 -1.12 -4.58
N GLY A 118 13.42 -1.88 -3.51
CA GLY A 118 14.47 -2.51 -2.72
C GLY A 118 15.38 -3.40 -3.57
N ILE A 119 14.79 -4.25 -4.41
CA ILE A 119 15.53 -5.11 -5.35
C ILE A 119 16.37 -4.25 -6.30
N TRP A 120 15.80 -3.20 -6.91
CA TRP A 120 16.57 -2.31 -7.78
C TRP A 120 17.77 -1.67 -7.07
N LYS A 121 17.57 -1.19 -5.83
CA LYS A 121 18.66 -0.56 -5.04
C LYS A 121 19.74 -1.55 -4.62
N ILE A 122 19.38 -2.81 -4.35
CA ILE A 122 20.32 -3.86 -4.00
C ILE A 122 21.10 -4.31 -5.24
N PHE A 123 20.41 -4.58 -6.36
CA PHE A 123 21.02 -5.22 -7.54
C PHE A 123 21.67 -4.25 -8.54
N SER A 124 21.24 -2.98 -8.63
CA SER A 124 21.79 -2.04 -9.60
C SER A 124 23.30 -1.73 -9.40
N PRO A 125 23.83 -1.60 -8.17
CA PRO A 125 25.28 -1.36 -7.97
C PRO A 125 26.15 -2.55 -8.36
N TYR A 126 25.65 -3.80 -8.22
CA TYR A 126 26.39 -5.01 -8.63
C TYR A 126 26.63 -5.08 -10.13
N SER A 127 25.87 -4.33 -10.93
CA SER A 127 26.04 -4.28 -12.37
C SER A 127 27.24 -3.43 -12.82
N GLY A 128 27.97 -2.79 -11.89
CA GLY A 128 29.21 -2.06 -12.18
C GLY A 128 29.03 -0.72 -12.91
N LEU A 129 27.79 -0.35 -13.26
CA LEU A 129 27.43 0.92 -13.88
C LEU A 129 26.37 1.60 -13.00
N ALA A 130 26.77 2.60 -12.22
CA ALA A 130 25.88 3.37 -11.37
C ALA A 130 25.02 4.34 -12.22
N LEU A 131 23.89 3.84 -12.72
CA LEU A 131 22.96 4.60 -13.56
C LEU A 131 22.47 5.89 -12.88
N ALA A 132 22.29 5.86 -11.56
CA ALA A 132 21.93 7.01 -10.74
C ALA A 132 22.93 8.18 -10.86
N ASP A 133 24.22 7.88 -10.84
CA ASP A 133 25.27 8.90 -10.90
C ASP A 133 25.35 9.51 -12.30
N LEU A 134 25.19 8.67 -13.34
CA LEU A 134 25.12 9.11 -14.74
C LEU A 134 23.95 10.07 -14.95
N MET A 135 22.75 9.72 -14.49
CA MET A 135 21.57 10.57 -14.65
C MET A 135 21.67 11.88 -13.85
N THR A 136 22.32 11.83 -12.68
CA THR A 136 22.55 13.03 -11.86
C THR A 136 23.57 13.97 -12.53
N ALA A 137 24.65 13.43 -13.09
CA ALA A 137 25.63 14.21 -13.85
C ALA A 137 25.01 14.84 -15.11
N ALA A 138 24.22 14.07 -15.87
CA ALA A 138 23.52 14.55 -17.06
C ALA A 138 22.54 15.69 -16.74
N ARG A 139 21.69 15.52 -15.72
CA ARG A 139 20.75 16.58 -15.30
C ARG A 139 21.44 17.82 -14.74
N LYS A 140 22.53 17.65 -14.01
CA LYS A 140 23.32 18.79 -13.48
C LYS A 140 23.86 19.63 -14.63
N SER A 141 24.44 19.01 -15.65
CA SER A 141 24.96 19.73 -16.80
C SER A 141 23.84 20.35 -17.66
N ALA A 142 22.72 19.66 -17.85
CA ALA A 142 21.53 20.24 -18.51
C ALA A 142 21.00 21.49 -17.78
N LYS A 143 21.07 21.53 -16.44
CA LYS A 143 20.65 22.70 -15.65
C LYS A 143 21.64 23.87 -15.73
N THR A 144 22.93 23.60 -15.84
CA THR A 144 23.98 24.64 -15.89
C THR A 144 24.09 25.28 -17.27
N GLY A 145 23.50 24.69 -18.33
CA GLY A 145 23.59 25.21 -19.70
C GLY A 145 25.00 25.10 -20.30
N ASP A 146 25.85 24.28 -19.69
CA ASP A 146 27.26 24.07 -20.08
C ASP A 146 27.32 22.78 -20.92
N GLU A 147 26.65 22.80 -22.09
CA GLU A 147 26.55 21.65 -23.01
C GLU A 147 27.92 21.20 -23.53
N ASP A 148 28.86 22.13 -23.68
CA ASP A 148 30.24 21.88 -24.12
C ASP A 148 31.01 20.96 -23.15
N LYS A 149 30.62 20.93 -21.87
CA LYS A 149 31.21 20.03 -20.85
C LYS A 149 30.42 18.74 -20.64
N LEU A 150 29.20 18.63 -21.16
CA LEU A 150 28.34 17.45 -21.01
C LEU A 150 28.94 16.24 -21.72
N ILE A 151 29.27 16.41 -23.00
CA ILE A 151 29.81 15.37 -23.87
C ILE A 151 31.13 14.81 -23.31
N PRO A 152 32.13 15.62 -22.93
CA PRO A 152 33.37 15.09 -22.33
C PRO A 152 33.14 14.50 -20.92
N CYS A 153 32.18 14.97 -20.13
CA CYS A 153 31.88 14.40 -18.82
C CYS A 153 31.25 13.00 -18.91
N ILE A 154 30.28 12.83 -19.81
CA ILE A 154 29.69 11.51 -20.09
C ILE A 154 30.73 10.62 -20.76
N ALA A 155 31.48 11.14 -21.73
CA ALA A 155 32.53 10.40 -22.41
C ALA A 155 33.62 9.93 -21.46
N THR A 156 34.10 10.75 -20.52
CA THR A 156 35.10 10.33 -19.52
C THR A 156 34.56 9.31 -18.53
N THR A 157 33.28 9.41 -18.15
CA THR A 157 32.61 8.41 -17.30
C THR A 157 32.49 7.07 -18.03
N LEU A 158 32.10 7.10 -19.31
CA LEU A 158 32.02 5.91 -20.16
C LEU A 158 33.40 5.35 -20.54
N ARG A 159 34.44 6.19 -20.71
CA ARG A 159 35.81 5.78 -21.06
C ARG A 159 36.51 5.05 -19.92
N LYS A 160 36.14 5.34 -18.67
CA LYS A 160 36.62 4.58 -17.50
C LYS A 160 36.06 3.16 -17.44
N ALA A 161 34.97 2.87 -18.17
CA ALA A 161 34.39 1.54 -18.27
C ALA A 161 34.88 0.84 -19.56
N PRO A 162 35.37 -0.43 -19.49
CA PRO A 162 35.76 -1.18 -20.68
C PRO A 162 34.54 -1.37 -21.61
N THR A 163 34.68 -1.14 -22.92
CA THR A 163 33.57 -1.23 -23.90
C THR A 163 32.89 -2.60 -23.94
N SER A 164 33.63 -3.70 -23.75
CA SER A 164 33.08 -5.05 -23.63
C SER A 164 32.28 -5.29 -22.34
N THR A 165 32.65 -4.60 -21.27
CA THR A 165 31.95 -4.57 -19.98
C THR A 165 30.67 -3.74 -20.10
N VAL A 166 30.71 -2.56 -20.74
CA VAL A 166 29.52 -1.71 -20.91
C VAL A 166 28.40 -2.42 -21.68
N LEU A 167 28.71 -3.15 -22.76
CA LEU A 167 27.71 -3.89 -23.54
C LEU A 167 27.10 -5.07 -22.76
N LYS A 168 27.94 -5.87 -22.09
CA LYS A 168 27.50 -7.07 -21.36
C LYS A 168 26.73 -6.73 -20.08
N TYR A 169 27.21 -5.76 -19.32
CA TYR A 169 26.55 -5.28 -18.10
C TYR A 169 25.38 -4.33 -18.40
N GLY A 170 25.41 -3.61 -19.52
CA GLY A 170 24.27 -2.82 -20.01
C GLY A 170 23.06 -3.69 -20.35
N SER A 171 23.26 -4.84 -21.01
CA SER A 171 22.20 -5.83 -21.23
C SER A 171 21.65 -6.39 -19.91
N SER A 172 22.51 -6.65 -18.93
CA SER A 172 22.09 -7.11 -17.60
C SER A 172 21.26 -6.06 -16.84
N LEU A 173 21.63 -4.78 -16.91
CA LEU A 173 20.86 -3.68 -16.31
C LEU A 173 19.50 -3.49 -16.97
N PHE A 174 19.45 -3.57 -18.30
CA PHE A 174 18.20 -3.50 -19.03
C PHE A 174 17.26 -4.64 -18.63
N ASN A 175 17.76 -5.88 -18.58
CA ASN A 175 17.00 -7.03 -18.14
C ASN A 175 16.52 -6.87 -16.68
N LEU A 176 17.38 -6.39 -15.77
CA LEU A 176 17.02 -6.11 -14.39
C LEU A 176 15.90 -5.06 -14.28
N TYR A 177 15.96 -4.01 -15.10
CA TYR A 177 14.93 -2.97 -15.14
C TYR A 177 13.58 -3.52 -15.63
N ILE A 178 13.57 -4.34 -16.68
CA ILE A 178 12.36 -5.02 -17.15
C ILE A 178 11.78 -5.94 -16.08
N VAL A 179 12.63 -6.73 -15.41
CA VAL A 179 12.22 -7.59 -14.28
C VAL A 179 11.59 -6.76 -13.17
N MET A 180 12.18 -5.61 -12.82
CA MET A 180 11.63 -4.70 -11.82
C MET A 180 10.23 -4.19 -12.22
N LYS A 181 10.02 -3.79 -13.49
CA LYS A 181 8.71 -3.35 -13.98
C LYS A 181 7.67 -4.47 -13.95
N VAL A 182 8.04 -5.68 -14.37
CA VAL A 182 7.18 -6.87 -14.27
C VAL A 182 6.81 -7.14 -12.82
N LEU A 183 7.76 -7.01 -11.89
CA LEU A 183 7.51 -7.21 -10.48
C LEU A 183 6.58 -6.14 -9.88
N ILE A 184 6.70 -4.87 -10.28
CA ILE A 184 5.75 -3.82 -9.90
C ILE A 184 4.34 -4.17 -10.36
N PHE A 185 4.19 -4.57 -11.63
CA PHE A 185 2.89 -4.93 -12.19
C PHE A 185 2.30 -6.17 -11.52
N ALA A 186 3.10 -7.20 -11.28
CA ALA A 186 2.70 -8.39 -10.55
C ALA A 186 2.28 -8.06 -9.11
N ASN A 187 3.02 -7.19 -8.41
CA ASN A 187 2.64 -6.73 -7.07
C ASN A 187 1.31 -5.97 -7.09
N LEU A 188 1.07 -5.09 -8.06
CA LEU A 188 -0.22 -4.40 -8.21
C LEU A 188 -1.39 -5.37 -8.34
N LEU A 189 -1.25 -6.39 -9.21
CA LEU A 189 -2.28 -7.41 -9.39
C LEU A 189 -2.48 -8.23 -8.11
N LEU A 190 -1.40 -8.67 -7.47
CA LEU A 190 -1.46 -9.46 -6.25
C LEU A 190 -2.16 -8.70 -5.13
N GLN A 191 -1.80 -7.44 -4.90
CA GLN A 191 -2.42 -6.60 -3.88
C GLN A 191 -3.91 -6.38 -4.16
N PHE A 192 -4.29 -6.20 -5.43
CA PHE A 192 -5.69 -6.06 -5.83
C PHE A 192 -6.51 -7.32 -5.53
N PHE A 193 -6.02 -8.50 -5.93
CA PHE A 193 -6.70 -9.76 -5.66
C PHE A 193 -6.72 -10.10 -4.16
N PHE A 194 -5.64 -9.82 -3.45
CA PHE A 194 -5.55 -10.02 -2.00
C PHE A 194 -6.60 -9.18 -1.26
N LEU A 195 -6.74 -7.90 -1.63
CA LEU A 195 -7.77 -7.03 -1.05
C LEU A 195 -9.19 -7.52 -1.37
N ASN A 196 -9.44 -7.94 -2.62
CA ASN A 196 -10.74 -8.46 -3.03
C ASN A 196 -11.15 -9.73 -2.24
N HIS A 197 -10.19 -10.64 -2.08
CA HIS A 197 -10.39 -11.86 -1.30
C HIS A 197 -10.60 -11.55 0.18
N PHE A 198 -9.80 -10.64 0.75
CA PHE A 198 -9.89 -10.26 2.16
C PHE A 198 -11.22 -9.56 2.52
N LEU A 199 -11.76 -8.73 1.63
CA LEU A 199 -13.08 -8.10 1.85
C LEU A 199 -14.25 -9.08 1.65
N GLY A 200 -14.01 -10.26 1.08
CA GLY A 200 -15.05 -11.27 0.87
C GLY A 200 -16.19 -10.82 -0.06
N THR A 201 -15.93 -9.85 -0.95
CA THR A 201 -16.97 -9.35 -1.86
C THR A 201 -17.20 -10.29 -3.02
N GLU A 202 -18.45 -10.47 -3.43
CA GLU A 202 -18.82 -11.28 -4.61
C GLU A 202 -18.34 -10.66 -5.95
N TYR A 203 -17.93 -9.39 -5.95
CA TYR A 203 -17.48 -8.67 -7.13
C TYR A 203 -16.00 -8.95 -7.44
N THR A 204 -15.65 -9.01 -8.73
CA THR A 204 -14.25 -9.07 -9.20
C THR A 204 -13.58 -7.69 -9.18
N PHE A 205 -14.36 -6.65 -9.46
CA PHE A 205 -13.98 -5.24 -9.34
C PHE A 205 -14.76 -4.57 -8.20
N TRP A 206 -14.39 -4.90 -6.96
CA TRP A 206 -15.10 -4.43 -5.76
C TRP A 206 -15.31 -2.91 -5.74
N GLY A 207 -14.30 -2.11 -6.10
CA GLY A 207 -14.38 -0.65 -6.05
C GLY A 207 -15.45 -0.05 -6.99
N ALA A 208 -15.50 -0.51 -8.24
CA ALA A 208 -16.48 -0.02 -9.21
C ALA A 208 -17.91 -0.51 -8.89
N GLY A 209 -18.05 -1.76 -8.43
CA GLY A 209 -19.34 -2.32 -8.03
C GLY A 209 -19.97 -1.53 -6.88
N ILE A 210 -19.20 -1.28 -5.83
CA ILE A 210 -19.67 -0.52 -4.66
C ILE A 210 -19.96 0.94 -5.01
N LEU A 211 -19.15 1.57 -5.86
CA LEU A 211 -19.39 2.94 -6.32
C LEU A 211 -20.70 3.04 -7.12
N LEU A 212 -20.95 2.08 -8.03
CA LEU A 212 -22.20 2.04 -8.80
C LEU A 212 -23.41 1.78 -7.91
N ASP A 213 -23.29 0.93 -6.89
CA ASP A 213 -24.35 0.72 -5.91
C ASP A 213 -24.66 1.99 -5.14
N MET A 214 -23.64 2.75 -4.75
CA MET A 214 -23.80 4.04 -4.09
C MET A 214 -24.47 5.08 -5.00
N ILE A 215 -24.07 5.17 -6.27
CA ILE A 215 -24.68 6.08 -7.27
C ILE A 215 -26.15 5.70 -7.53
N ARG A 216 -26.47 4.40 -7.53
CA ARG A 216 -27.84 3.88 -7.69
C ARG A 216 -28.68 4.00 -6.41
N GLY A 217 -28.14 4.54 -5.33
CA GLY A 217 -28.84 4.71 -4.06
C GLY A 217 -29.04 3.42 -3.27
N ARG A 218 -28.34 2.33 -3.59
CA ARG A 218 -28.39 1.09 -2.81
C ARG A 218 -27.58 1.27 -1.53
N GLN A 219 -28.27 1.38 -0.40
CA GLN A 219 -27.65 1.55 0.91
C GLN A 219 -27.13 0.22 1.49
N TRP A 220 -26.25 0.32 2.49
CA TRP A 220 -25.66 -0.81 3.24
C TRP A 220 -26.70 -1.77 3.83
N GLN A 221 -27.91 -1.29 4.11
CA GLN A 221 -29.02 -2.12 4.62
C GLN A 221 -29.45 -3.21 3.63
N HIS A 222 -29.32 -2.94 2.33
CA HIS A 222 -29.71 -3.86 1.26
C HIS A 222 -28.50 -4.59 0.65
N SER A 223 -27.36 -3.91 0.53
CA SER A 223 -26.16 -4.52 -0.05
C SER A 223 -25.37 -5.37 0.95
N GLY A 224 -25.54 -5.13 2.26
CA GLY A 224 -24.74 -5.79 3.31
C GLY A 224 -23.27 -5.39 3.32
N HIS A 225 -22.85 -4.49 2.43
CA HIS A 225 -21.49 -3.98 2.38
C HIS A 225 -21.31 -2.81 3.35
N PHE A 226 -20.25 -2.90 4.17
CA PHE A 226 -19.88 -1.90 5.17
C PHE A 226 -21.06 -1.42 6.04
N PRO A 227 -21.74 -2.34 6.76
CA PRO A 227 -22.88 -2.00 7.59
C PRO A 227 -22.46 -1.10 8.76
N ARG A 228 -23.30 -0.11 9.06
CA ARG A 228 -23.07 0.82 10.18
C ARG A 228 -23.56 0.28 11.52
N ALA A 229 -24.52 -0.63 11.48
CA ALA A 229 -25.05 -1.34 12.64
C ALA A 229 -24.83 -2.84 12.46
N ARG A 230 -24.36 -3.50 13.53
CA ARG A 230 -24.01 -4.92 13.55
C ARG A 230 -24.50 -5.53 14.86
N PHE A 231 -24.61 -6.85 14.88
CA PHE A 231 -25.06 -7.65 16.02
C PHE A 231 -23.97 -8.59 16.49
#